data_AF-A0A416QZE9-F1
#
_entry.id   AF-A0A416QZE9-F1
#
_cell.length_a   1.000
_cell.length_b   1.000
_cell.length_c   1.000
_cell.angle_alpha   90.00
_cell.angle_beta   90.00
_cell.angle_gamma   90.00
#
_symmetry.space_group_name_H-M   'P 1'
#
loop_
_entity.id
_entity.type
_entity.pdbx_description
1 polymer ?
#
loop_
_entity_poly.entity_id
_entity_poly.type
_entity_poly.pdbx_seq_one_letter_code
_entity_poly.pdbx_strand_id
1 'polypeptide(L)'
;MKSQAYRMAMLFDFYGDVLTDRQKEFYDLYYNEDLSLGEIAENYNISRQGVRDVIVRAEATLTELEDKTGLIKRFHTMHRQLEQVQQDTRKALELSARYDDGELETLLRRVDDTVDTLLKE
;
A
#
# COMPACT_ATOMS: atom_id res chain seq x y z
N MET A 1 -4.32 16.43 -6.58
CA MET A 1 -5.44 15.89 -5.78
C MET A 1 -5.46 14.36 -5.75
N LYS A 2 -5.54 13.63 -6.88
CA LYS A 2 -5.53 12.15 -6.88
C LYS A 2 -4.30 11.50 -6.23
N SER A 3 -3.13 12.14 -6.27
CA SER A 3 -1.90 11.61 -5.66
C SER A 3 -1.85 11.69 -4.14
N GLN A 4 -2.50 12.68 -3.53
CA GLN A 4 -2.43 12.89 -2.08
C GLN A 4 -3.39 11.96 -1.35
N ALA A 5 -4.65 11.84 -1.81
CA ALA A 5 -5.61 10.90 -1.25
C ALA A 5 -5.09 9.45 -1.35
N TYR A 6 -4.53 9.08 -2.51
CA TYR A 6 -3.91 7.76 -2.68
C TYR A 6 -2.72 7.52 -1.73
N ARG A 7 -1.84 8.52 -1.55
CA ARG A 7 -0.73 8.43 -0.61
C ARG A 7 -1.22 8.26 0.83
N MET A 8 -2.24 9.02 1.22
CA MET A 8 -2.81 8.95 2.57
C MET A 8 -3.46 7.58 2.80
N ALA A 9 -4.24 7.07 1.86
CA ALA A 9 -4.82 5.72 1.92
C ALA A 9 -3.74 4.65 2.17
N MET A 10 -2.67 4.63 1.36
CA MET A 10 -1.59 3.65 1.57
C MET A 10 -0.87 3.82 2.90
N LEU A 11 -0.65 5.06 3.35
CA LEU A 11 -0.06 5.32 4.66
C LEU A 11 -0.95 4.76 5.78
N PHE A 12 -2.27 4.91 5.66
CA PHE A 12 -3.22 4.37 6.61
C PHE A 12 -3.27 2.84 6.58
N ASP A 13 -3.22 2.22 5.40
CA ASP A 13 -3.20 0.76 5.27
C ASP A 13 -1.97 0.12 5.93
N PHE A 14 -0.80 0.77 5.81
CA PHE A 14 0.46 0.26 6.36
C PHE A 14 0.68 0.61 7.83
N TYR A 15 0.19 1.77 8.29
CA TYR A 15 0.58 2.33 9.59
C TYR A 15 -0.62 2.75 10.46
N GLY A 16 -1.85 2.60 10.00
CA GLY A 16 -3.07 3.09 10.66
C GLY A 16 -3.29 2.53 12.06
N ASP A 17 -2.81 1.32 12.34
CA ASP A 17 -2.92 0.68 13.66
C ASP A 17 -1.99 1.30 14.73
N VAL A 18 -1.07 2.18 14.34
CA VAL A 18 -0.23 2.95 15.28
C VAL A 18 -0.95 4.21 15.78
N LEU A 19 -1.99 4.65 15.06
CA LEU A 19 -2.77 5.82 15.45
C LEU A 19 -3.56 5.55 16.73
N THR A 20 -3.82 6.59 17.51
CA THR A 20 -4.79 6.48 18.61
C THR A 20 -6.19 6.28 18.05
N ASP A 21 -7.11 5.67 18.81
CA ASP A 21 -8.50 5.45 18.39
C ASP A 21 -9.14 6.72 17.83
N ARG A 22 -8.92 7.85 18.51
CA ARG A 22 -9.44 9.16 18.07
C ARG A 22 -8.83 9.67 16.78
N GLN A 23 -7.54 9.42 16.54
CA GLN A 23 -6.89 9.76 15.28
C GLN A 23 -7.42 8.89 14.14
N LYS A 24 -7.54 7.58 14.38
CA LYS A 24 -8.05 6.60 13.41
C LYS A 24 -9.49 6.92 13.03
N GLU A 25 -10.35 7.17 14.01
CA GLU A 25 -11.77 7.51 13.80
C GLU A 25 -11.93 8.81 13.00
N PHE A 26 -11.24 9.90 13.38
CA PHE A 26 -11.37 11.17 12.65
C PHE A 26 -10.77 11.10 11.25
N TYR A 27 -9.72 10.29 11.07
CA TYR A 27 -9.15 10.02 9.76
C TYR A 27 -10.16 9.28 8.88
N ASP A 28 -10.80 8.22 9.39
CA ASP A 28 -11.79 7.40 8.68
C ASP A 28 -13.00 8.23 8.25
N LEU A 29 -13.57 9.01 9.16
CA LEU A 29 -14.68 9.93 8.85
C LEU A 29 -14.32 10.92 7.74
N TYR A 30 -13.10 11.44 7.73
CA TYR A 30 -12.68 12.45 6.76
C TYR A 30 -12.29 11.86 5.39
N TYR A 31 -11.54 10.77 5.38
CA TYR A 31 -10.97 10.20 4.15
C TYR A 31 -11.82 9.09 3.52
N ASN A 32 -12.57 8.33 4.32
CA ASN A 32 -13.34 7.17 3.84
C ASN A 32 -14.85 7.42 3.84
N GLU A 33 -15.37 8.21 4.79
CA GLU A 33 -16.80 8.59 4.83
C GLU A 33 -17.09 9.96 4.18
N ASP A 34 -16.08 10.67 3.69
CA ASP A 34 -16.19 11.98 3.03
C ASP A 34 -16.85 13.09 3.89
N LEU A 35 -16.86 12.95 5.22
CA LEU A 35 -17.35 14.02 6.10
C LEU A 35 -16.39 15.21 6.07
N SER A 36 -16.96 16.41 6.03
CA SER A 36 -16.20 17.63 6.23
C SER A 36 -15.76 17.81 7.68
N LEU A 37 -14.71 18.60 7.90
CA LEU A 37 -14.26 18.97 9.25
C LEU A 37 -15.35 19.65 10.09
N GLY A 38 -16.35 20.26 9.45
CA GLY A 38 -17.50 20.87 10.13
C GLY A 38 -18.47 19.81 10.64
N GLU A 39 -18.84 18.85 9.78
CA GLU A 39 -19.72 17.74 10.16
C GLU A 39 -19.12 16.90 11.28
N ILE A 40 -17.82 16.59 11.22
CA ILE A 40 -17.12 15.89 12.30
C ILE A 40 -17.11 16.76 13.58
N ALA A 41 -16.89 18.06 13.46
CA ALA A 41 -16.87 18.95 14.63
C ALA A 41 -18.24 19.00 15.34
N GLU A 42 -19.32 19.05 14.57
CA GLU A 42 -20.70 19.00 15.06
C GLU A 42 -21.01 17.67 15.74
N ASN A 43 -20.69 16.54 15.09
CA ASN A 43 -20.94 15.19 15.61
C ASN A 43 -20.26 14.93 16.97
N TYR A 44 -19.06 15.48 17.17
CA TYR A 44 -18.27 15.28 18.39
C TYR A 44 -18.31 16.48 19.35
N ASN A 45 -19.12 17.50 19.05
CA ASN A 45 -19.25 18.74 19.84
C ASN A 45 -17.90 19.38 20.21
N ILE A 46 -17.02 19.53 19.21
CA ILE A 46 -15.71 20.17 19.32
C ILE A 46 -15.54 21.26 18.26
N SER A 47 -14.43 21.99 18.28
CA SER A 47 -14.15 22.97 17.23
C SER A 47 -13.66 22.28 15.95
N ARG A 48 -13.98 22.90 14.80
CA ARG A 48 -13.42 22.52 13.49
C ARG A 48 -11.88 22.51 13.48
N GLN A 49 -11.27 23.40 14.26
CA GLN A 49 -9.82 23.42 14.45
C GLN A 49 -9.33 22.19 15.24
N GLY A 50 -10.07 21.77 16.27
CA GLY A 50 -9.77 20.55 17.02
C GLY A 50 -9.80 19.29 16.16
N VAL A 51 -10.77 19.17 15.25
CA VAL A 51 -10.80 18.08 14.25
C VAL A 51 -9.57 18.15 13.35
N ARG A 52 -9.27 19.33 12.78
CA ARG A 52 -8.11 19.54 11.90
C ARG A 52 -6.80 19.13 12.58
N ASP A 53 -6.61 19.51 13.83
CA ASP A 53 -5.38 19.21 14.58
C ASP A 53 -5.21 17.71 14.81
N VAL A 54 -6.31 16.97 15.02
CA VAL A 54 -6.26 15.51 15.15
C VAL A 54 -5.86 14.85 13.83
N ILE A 55 -6.48 15.25 12.72
CA ILE A 55 -6.18 14.70 11.38
C ILE A 55 -4.74 15.00 10.97
N VAL A 56 -4.30 16.25 11.12
CA VAL A 56 -2.91 16.65 10.78
C VAL A 56 -1.89 15.89 11.62
N ARG A 57 -2.17 15.64 12.91
CA ARG A 57 -1.30 14.79 13.75
C ARG A 57 -1.28 13.34 13.27
N ALA A 58 -2.42 12.79 12.85
CA ALA A 58 -2.47 11.44 12.27
C ALA A 58 -1.60 11.36 11.01
N GLU A 59 -1.79 12.28 10.06
CA GLU A 59 -1.01 12.35 8.82
C GLU A 59 0.51 12.49 9.08
N ALA A 60 0.88 13.30 10.07
CA ALA A 60 2.27 13.48 10.49
C ALA A 60 2.87 12.19 11.05
N THR A 61 2.15 11.49 11.96
CA THR A 61 2.58 10.21 12.51
C THR A 61 2.80 9.18 11.41
N LEU A 62 1.82 9.02 10.49
CA LEU A 62 1.94 8.04 9.40
C LEU A 62 3.10 8.38 8.46
N THR A 63 3.25 9.66 8.10
CA THR A 63 4.35 10.10 7.23
C THR A 63 5.71 9.88 7.89
N GLU A 64 5.86 10.19 9.17
CA GLU A 64 7.10 9.98 9.91
C GLU A 64 7.48 8.49 9.99
N LEU A 65 6.49 7.60 10.12
CA LEU A 65 6.72 6.17 10.08
C LEU A 65 7.24 5.71 8.72
N GLU A 66 6.66 6.18 7.61
CA GLU A 66 7.20 5.88 6.28
C GLU A 66 8.61 6.46 6.08
N ASP A 67 8.88 7.68 6.54
CA ASP A 67 10.22 8.28 6.42
C ASP A 67 11.27 7.47 7.19
N LYS A 68 10.91 6.88 8.33
CA LYS A 68 11.80 6.06 9.17
C LYS A 68 11.97 4.64 8.67
N THR A 69 10.90 4.03 8.16
CA THR A 69 10.87 2.58 7.87
C THR A 69 10.92 2.27 6.37
N GLY A 70 10.39 3.17 5.54
CA GLY A 70 10.35 3.06 4.09
C GLY A 70 9.58 1.84 3.59
N LEU A 71 8.60 1.31 4.35
CA LEU A 71 7.95 0.04 4.01
C LEU A 71 7.17 0.15 2.71
N ILE A 72 6.43 1.24 2.48
CA ILE A 72 5.66 1.44 1.25
C ILE A 72 6.61 1.54 0.06
N LYS A 73 7.69 2.32 0.20
CA LYS A 73 8.72 2.41 -0.84
C LYS A 73 9.34 1.05 -1.17
N ARG A 74 9.66 0.25 -0.16
CA ARG A 74 10.25 -1.09 -0.33
C ARG A 74 9.25 -2.06 -0.95
N PHE A 75 7.99 -2.02 -0.52
CA PHE A 75 6.89 -2.80 -1.10
C PHE A 75 6.77 -2.56 -2.61
N HIS A 76 6.64 -1.30 -3.05
CA HIS A 76 6.58 -1.01 -4.49
C HIS A 76 7.84 -1.39 -5.26
N THR A 77 9.01 -1.28 -4.63
CA THR A 77 10.27 -1.67 -5.26
C THR A 77 10.31 -3.18 -5.48
N MET A 78 9.93 -3.95 -4.46
CA MET A 78 9.85 -5.41 -4.52
C MET A 78 8.81 -5.88 -5.54
N HIS A 79 7.62 -5.27 -5.55
CA HIS A 79 6.56 -5.61 -6.50
C HIS A 79 7.02 -5.41 -7.96
N ARG A 80 7.66 -4.28 -8.27
CA ARG A 80 8.24 -4.03 -9.61
C ARG A 80 9.34 -5.04 -9.98
N GLN A 81 10.16 -5.44 -9.01
CA GLN A 81 11.21 -6.44 -9.25
C GLN A 81 10.59 -7.82 -9.51
N LEU A 82 9.55 -8.21 -8.77
CA LEU A 82 8.83 -9.46 -8.99
C LEU A 82 8.11 -9.48 -10.35
N GLU A 83 7.45 -8.39 -10.75
CA GLU A 83 6.87 -8.24 -12.09
C GLU A 83 7.92 -8.44 -13.20
N GLN A 84 9.12 -7.86 -13.02
CA GLN A 84 10.22 -8.03 -13.96
C GLN A 84 10.68 -9.50 -14.02
N VAL A 85 10.85 -10.15 -12.86
CA VAL A 85 11.22 -11.57 -12.80
C VAL A 85 10.15 -12.44 -13.49
N GLN A 86 8.87 -12.14 -13.29
CA GLN A 86 7.77 -12.85 -13.95
C GLN A 86 7.86 -12.71 -15.47
N GLN A 87 8.06 -11.48 -15.96
CA GLN A 87 8.21 -11.21 -17.39
C GLN A 87 9.39 -11.97 -18.00
N ASP A 88 10.54 -11.93 -17.33
CA ASP A 88 11.76 -12.62 -17.80
C ASP A 88 11.59 -14.15 -17.76
N THR A 89 10.93 -14.68 -16.73
CA THR A 89 10.63 -16.11 -16.60
C THR A 89 9.69 -16.61 -17.70
N ARG A 90 8.63 -15.85 -18.00
CA ARG A 90 7.70 -16.17 -19.11
C ARG A 90 8.39 -16.14 -20.46
N LYS A 91 9.24 -15.15 -20.69
CA LYS A 91 10.05 -15.09 -21.91
C LYS A 91 11.04 -16.27 -21.99
N ALA A 92 11.61 -16.69 -20.87
CA ALA A 92 12.47 -17.86 -20.82
C ALA A 92 11.70 -19.15 -21.14
N LEU A 93 10.45 -19.31 -20.67
CA LEU A 93 9.57 -20.44 -21.02
C LEU A 93 9.30 -20.53 -22.53
N GLU A 94 8.99 -19.40 -23.17
CA GLU A 94 8.78 -19.34 -24.62
C GLU A 94 10.03 -19.75 -25.42
N LEU A 95 11.22 -19.42 -24.90
CA LEU A 95 12.50 -19.78 -25.50
C LEU A 95 12.87 -21.24 -25.22
N SER A 96 12.63 -21.75 -24.02
CA SER A 96 12.96 -23.13 -23.62
C SER A 96 12.12 -24.17 -24.37
N ALA A 97 10.89 -23.83 -24.74
CA ALA A 97 10.04 -24.68 -25.58
C ALA A 97 10.69 -25.09 -26.91
N ARG A 98 11.73 -24.35 -27.38
CA ARG A 98 12.48 -24.67 -28.60
C ARG A 98 13.53 -25.77 -28.42
N TYR A 99 13.91 -26.06 -27.18
CA TYR A 99 15.00 -26.98 -26.84
C TYR A 99 14.52 -28.33 -26.27
N ASP A 100 13.20 -28.52 -26.10
CA ASP A 100 12.56 -29.73 -25.55
C ASP A 100 13.17 -30.21 -24.22
N ASP A 101 13.60 -29.25 -23.39
CA ASP A 101 14.13 -29.50 -22.06
C ASP A 101 13.02 -29.41 -21.01
N GLY A 102 12.44 -30.56 -20.69
CA GLY A 102 11.35 -30.67 -19.72
C GLY A 102 11.77 -30.32 -18.28
N GLU A 103 13.04 -30.48 -17.91
CA GLU A 103 13.54 -30.09 -16.59
C GLU A 103 13.60 -28.57 -16.48
N LEU A 104 14.14 -27.90 -17.49
CA LEU A 104 14.17 -26.44 -17.58
C LEU A 104 12.75 -25.85 -17.55
N GLU A 105 11.81 -26.40 -18.33
CA GLU A 105 10.43 -25.93 -18.35
C GLU A 105 9.75 -26.09 -16.98
N THR A 106 10.00 -27.20 -16.29
CA THR A 106 9.47 -27.46 -14.93
C THR A 106 10.03 -26.45 -13.93
N LEU A 107 11.33 -26.16 -13.97
CA LEU A 107 11.97 -25.18 -13.09
C LEU A 107 11.42 -23.77 -13.32
N LEU A 108 11.26 -23.35 -14.58
CA LEU A 108 10.75 -22.03 -14.94
C LEU A 108 9.28 -21.86 -14.55
N ARG A 109 8.43 -22.88 -14.76
CA ARG A 109 7.04 -22.87 -14.27
C ARG A 109 6.97 -22.67 -12.76
N ARG A 110 7.78 -23.41 -12.00
CA ARG A 110 7.83 -23.26 -10.54
C ARG A 110 8.24 -21.84 -10.11
N VAL A 111 9.17 -21.20 -10.83
CA VAL A 111 9.54 -19.80 -10.57
C VAL A 111 8.36 -18.87 -10.89
N ASP A 112 7.69 -19.04 -12.03
CA ASP A 112 6.52 -18.22 -12.40
C ASP A 112 5.40 -18.34 -11.37
N ASP A 113 5.08 -19.57 -10.93
CA ASP A 113 4.06 -19.83 -9.89
C ASP A 113 4.43 -19.21 -8.54
N THR A 114 5.71 -19.26 -8.17
CA THR A 114 6.20 -18.64 -6.92
C THR A 114 6.07 -17.13 -6.99
N VAL A 115 6.45 -16.52 -8.10
CA VAL A 115 6.33 -15.07 -8.32
C VAL A 115 4.86 -14.65 -8.37
N ASP A 116 4.00 -15.43 -9.01
CA ASP A 116 2.55 -15.18 -9.05
C ASP A 116 1.91 -15.25 -7.66
N THR A 117 2.40 -16.12 -6.79
CA THR A 117 1.99 -16.17 -5.38
C THR A 117 2.43 -14.91 -4.64
N LEU A 118 3.70 -14.52 -4.76
CA LEU A 118 4.26 -13.34 -4.09
C LEU A 118 3.67 -12.00 -4.55
N LEU A 119 3.14 -11.94 -5.79
CA LEU A 119 2.47 -10.74 -6.32
C LEU A 119 1.00 -10.62 -5.86
N LYS A 120 0.42 -11.70 -5.30
CA LYS A 120 -0.97 -11.71 -4.78
C LYS A 120 -1.05 -11.41 -3.28
N GLU A 121 0.08 -11.51 -2.57
CA GLU A 121 0.24 -11.14 -1.17
C GLU A 121 0.43 -9.64 -0.99
#